data_AF-A0A3M6YQ80-F1
#
_entry.id   AF-A0A3M6YQ80-F1
#
_cell.length_a   1.000
_cell.length_b   1.000
_cell.length_c   1.000
_cell.angle_alpha   90.00
_cell.angle_beta   90.00
_cell.angle_gamma   90.00
#
_symmetry.space_group_name_H-M   'P 1'
#
loop_
_entity.id
_entity.type
_entity.pdbx_description
1 polymer ?
#
loop_
_entity_poly.entity_id
_entity_poly.type
_entity_poly.pdbx_seq_one_letter_code
_entity_poly.pdbx_strand_id
1 'polypeptide(L)'
;QYFNLTVAQTASSLLALAIGSLIIPTAFVQFGDRDQAVVPASRGTAVMLLFVYLCYLIFQLKTHVDMYNEPSQKSPKKPSGKKEAGDMMRGLATIGAGTGAAAAGGQINRENLIREEPEEEETPQLSIIGAVITLAISTVFIALCAEYMVSAIGDVADSVSPEFIGLILLPIVGNAAEHATAVTVAIKDKMDLAIGVAVGSSLQISLLVLPVMVLLSWFGVGQPADLTLSFDGFQVAVLFISIVVVNYVIMDGKSHWLEGIMLMVAYLIIAVMAWFYPAEDGVAG
;
A
#
# COMPACT_ATOMS: atom_id res chain seq x y z
N GLN A 1 -2.83 -12.18 11.98
CA GLN A 1 -2.47 -11.11 12.92
C GLN A 1 -3.71 -10.27 13.15
N TYR A 2 -3.88 -9.69 14.33
CA TYR A 2 -5.01 -8.79 14.59
C TYR A 2 -4.64 -7.36 14.18
N PHE A 3 -5.65 -6.56 13.82
CA PHE A 3 -5.50 -5.14 13.54
C PHE A 3 -6.77 -4.39 13.98
N ASN A 4 -6.63 -3.11 14.30
CA ASN A 4 -7.68 -2.16 14.64
C ASN A 4 -8.66 -2.03 13.47
N LEU A 5 -9.79 -2.71 13.63
CA LEU A 5 -10.90 -2.74 12.68
C LEU A 5 -11.37 -1.35 12.29
N THR A 6 -11.47 -0.41 13.24
CA THR A 6 -12.03 0.91 12.97
C THR A 6 -11.13 1.71 12.03
N VAL A 7 -9.82 1.73 12.28
CA VAL A 7 -8.85 2.44 11.43
C VAL A 7 -8.76 1.81 10.04
N ALA A 8 -8.61 0.49 9.99
CA ALA A 8 -8.46 -0.23 8.74
C ALA A 8 -9.74 -0.17 7.88
N GLN A 9 -10.92 -0.35 8.48
CA GLN A 9 -12.20 -0.29 7.76
C GLN A 9 -12.52 1.12 7.27
N THR A 10 -12.26 2.16 8.07
CA THR A 10 -12.47 3.54 7.61
C THR A 10 -11.55 3.88 6.43
N ALA A 11 -10.26 3.53 6.51
CA ALA A 11 -9.33 3.74 5.40
C ALA A 11 -9.74 2.96 4.14
N SER A 12 -10.13 1.69 4.30
CA SER A 12 -10.59 0.82 3.22
C SER A 12 -11.90 1.30 2.58
N SER A 13 -12.83 1.82 3.37
CA SER A 13 -14.10 2.38 2.88
C SER A 13 -13.88 3.67 2.10
N LEU A 14 -12.99 4.55 2.59
CA LEU A 14 -12.60 5.76 1.87
C LEU A 14 -11.93 5.42 0.54
N LEU A 15 -11.06 4.39 0.52
CA LEU A 15 -10.43 3.92 -0.71
C LEU A 15 -11.48 3.41 -1.70
N ALA A 16 -12.50 2.67 -1.24
CA ALA A 16 -13.58 2.21 -2.11
C ALA A 16 -14.36 3.34 -2.75
N LEU A 17 -14.67 4.39 -1.98
CA LEU A 17 -15.36 5.57 -2.51
C LEU A 17 -14.50 6.36 -3.50
N ALA A 18 -13.20 6.51 -3.20
CA ALA A 18 -12.24 7.19 -4.07
C ALA A 18 -12.10 6.47 -5.43
N ILE A 19 -11.82 5.17 -5.40
CA ILE A 19 -11.66 4.34 -6.58
C ILE A 19 -12.97 4.18 -7.35
N GLY A 20 -14.09 3.99 -6.64
CA GLY A 20 -15.42 3.95 -7.26
C GLY A 20 -15.73 5.23 -8.03
N SER A 21 -15.36 6.40 -7.48
CA SER A 21 -15.54 7.69 -8.14
C SER A 21 -14.64 7.84 -9.38
N LEU A 22 -13.46 7.26 -9.37
CA LEU A 22 -12.50 7.28 -10.47
C LEU A 22 -12.93 6.39 -11.66
N ILE A 23 -13.73 5.35 -11.41
CA ILE A 23 -14.28 4.47 -12.44
C ILE A 23 -15.45 5.13 -13.21
N ILE A 24 -16.17 6.07 -12.59
CA ILE A 24 -17.39 6.67 -13.16
C ILE A 24 -17.17 7.32 -14.54
N PRO A 25 -16.12 8.16 -14.77
CA PRO A 25 -15.87 8.73 -16.09
C PRO A 25 -15.65 7.68 -17.17
N THR A 26 -14.93 6.61 -16.84
CA THR A 26 -14.69 5.51 -17.78
C THR A 26 -15.99 4.77 -18.12
N ALA A 27 -16.79 4.43 -17.10
CA ALA A 27 -18.09 3.80 -17.30
C ALA A 27 -19.03 4.67 -18.14
N PHE A 28 -19.04 5.99 -17.89
CA PHE A 28 -19.84 6.94 -18.65
C PHE A 28 -19.51 6.92 -20.15
N VAL A 29 -18.23 6.81 -20.50
CA VAL A 29 -17.76 6.74 -21.90
C VAL A 29 -18.14 5.39 -22.50
N GLN A 30 -17.80 4.30 -21.81
CA GLN A 30 -18.00 2.94 -22.30
C GLN A 30 -19.46 2.57 -22.52
N PHE A 31 -20.38 3.08 -21.69
CA PHE A 31 -21.82 2.83 -21.83
C PHE A 31 -22.58 3.95 -22.57
N GLY A 32 -21.95 5.11 -22.75
CA GLY A 32 -22.62 6.32 -23.25
C GLY A 32 -22.40 6.64 -24.73
N ASP A 33 -21.39 6.06 -25.38
CA ASP A 33 -21.01 6.33 -26.78
C ASP A 33 -20.79 7.85 -27.05
N ARG A 34 -20.07 8.53 -26.13
CA ARG A 34 -19.82 9.99 -26.18
C ARG A 34 -18.35 10.36 -25.94
N ASP A 35 -17.50 10.10 -26.92
CA ASP A 35 -16.07 10.40 -26.86
C ASP A 35 -15.75 11.89 -26.66
N GLN A 36 -16.58 12.80 -27.20
CA GLN A 36 -16.37 14.25 -27.06
C GLN A 36 -16.56 14.75 -25.62
N ALA A 37 -17.22 13.96 -24.76
CA ALA A 37 -17.46 14.32 -23.36
C ALA A 37 -16.39 13.80 -22.39
N VAL A 38 -15.46 12.94 -22.84
CA VAL A 38 -14.45 12.28 -21.99
C VAL A 38 -13.56 13.30 -21.28
N VAL A 39 -13.01 14.24 -22.06
CA VAL A 39 -12.07 15.26 -21.57
C VAL A 39 -12.72 16.21 -20.55
N PRO A 40 -13.85 16.88 -20.84
CA PRO A 40 -14.49 17.75 -19.85
C PRO A 40 -15.00 16.99 -18.62
N ALA A 41 -15.51 15.76 -18.79
CA ALA A 41 -15.91 14.93 -17.66
C ALA A 41 -14.72 14.56 -16.76
N SER A 42 -13.60 14.14 -17.35
CA SER A 42 -12.38 13.81 -16.62
C SER A 42 -11.82 15.00 -15.83
N ARG A 43 -11.80 16.20 -16.45
CA ARG A 43 -11.38 17.44 -15.79
C ARG A 43 -12.30 17.81 -14.61
N GLY A 44 -13.61 17.70 -14.80
CA GLY A 44 -14.60 17.93 -13.75
C GLY A 44 -14.43 16.97 -12.57
N THR A 45 -14.29 15.67 -12.86
CA THR A 45 -14.05 14.64 -11.85
C THR A 45 -12.73 14.86 -11.11
N ALA A 46 -11.65 15.23 -11.81
CA ALA A 46 -10.37 15.54 -11.17
C ALA A 46 -10.48 16.68 -10.14
N VAL A 47 -11.20 17.76 -10.46
CA VAL A 47 -11.43 18.86 -9.50
C VAL A 47 -12.22 18.37 -8.28
N MET A 48 -13.24 17.54 -8.47
CA MET A 48 -14.02 16.97 -7.35
C MET A 48 -13.17 16.04 -6.48
N LEU A 49 -12.33 15.20 -7.08
CA LEU A 49 -11.45 14.29 -6.34
C LEU A 49 -10.41 15.04 -5.50
N LEU A 50 -9.86 16.15 -6.02
CA LEU A 50 -8.95 17.01 -5.23
C LEU A 50 -9.66 17.72 -4.08
N PHE A 51 -10.91 18.13 -4.28
CA PHE A 51 -11.72 18.65 -3.19
C PHE A 51 -11.94 17.58 -2.11
N VAL A 52 -12.25 16.35 -2.51
CA VAL A 52 -12.35 15.21 -1.58
C VAL A 52 -11.02 14.96 -0.88
N TYR A 53 -9.88 15.06 -1.58
CA TYR A 53 -8.55 14.95 -0.97
C TYR A 53 -8.31 16.02 0.10
N LEU A 54 -8.71 17.27 -0.15
CA LEU A 54 -8.59 18.34 0.84
C LEU A 54 -9.44 18.04 2.09
N CYS A 55 -10.67 17.58 1.89
CA CYS A 55 -11.54 17.14 2.98
C CYS A 55 -10.92 15.95 3.74
N TYR A 56 -10.30 15.00 3.03
CA TYR A 56 -9.58 13.87 3.61
C TYR A 56 -8.38 14.33 4.44
N LEU A 57 -7.59 15.31 3.97
CA LEU A 57 -6.50 15.89 4.75
C LEU A 57 -7.01 16.59 6.01
N ILE A 58 -8.12 17.32 5.94
CA ILE A 58 -8.74 17.92 7.14
C ILE A 58 -9.22 16.83 8.10
N PHE A 59 -9.78 15.74 7.56
CA PHE A 59 -10.21 14.59 8.35
C PHE A 59 -9.03 13.95 9.09
N GLN A 60 -7.95 13.66 8.38
CA GLN A 60 -6.76 13.00 8.90
C GLN A 60 -5.94 13.89 9.85
N LEU A 61 -5.72 15.16 9.48
CA LEU A 61 -4.79 16.06 10.19
C LEU A 61 -5.45 16.88 11.30
N LYS A 62 -6.78 16.92 11.36
CA LYS A 62 -7.48 17.78 12.33
C LYS A 62 -8.61 17.07 13.08
N THR A 63 -9.56 16.45 12.38
CA THR A 63 -10.79 15.99 13.06
C THR A 63 -10.64 14.59 13.66
N HIS A 64 -9.81 13.71 13.08
CA HIS A 64 -9.65 12.31 13.51
C HIS A 64 -8.17 11.95 13.74
N VAL A 65 -7.35 12.92 14.16
CA VAL A 65 -5.92 12.71 14.44
C VAL A 65 -5.69 11.58 15.43
N ASP A 66 -6.52 11.51 16.48
CA ASP A 66 -6.40 10.51 17.53
C ASP A 66 -6.56 9.08 16.97
N MET A 67 -7.50 8.89 16.04
CA MET A 67 -7.73 7.62 15.37
C MET A 67 -6.54 7.16 14.51
N TYR A 68 -5.82 8.09 13.87
CA TYR A 68 -4.64 7.76 13.06
C TYR A 68 -3.35 7.63 13.90
N ASN A 69 -3.32 8.17 15.11
CA ASN A 69 -2.18 8.10 16.03
C ASN A 69 -2.30 6.99 17.08
N GLU A 70 -3.41 6.25 17.12
CA GLU A 70 -3.60 5.15 18.06
C GLU A 70 -2.56 4.03 17.84
N PRO A 71 -1.83 3.61 18.90
CA PRO A 71 -0.84 2.55 18.78
C PRO A 71 -1.51 1.21 18.44
N SER A 72 -0.94 0.53 17.44
CA SER A 72 -1.39 -0.80 17.00
C SER A 72 -1.50 -1.78 18.17
N GLN A 73 -2.62 -2.49 18.28
CA GLN A 73 -2.76 -3.55 19.26
C GLN A 73 -1.92 -4.76 18.84
N LYS A 74 -0.78 -4.97 19.51
CA LYS A 74 0.12 -6.10 19.24
C LYS A 74 -0.58 -7.42 19.58
N SER A 75 -0.49 -8.42 18.69
CA SER A 75 -0.91 -9.76 19.04
C SER A 75 0.13 -10.38 19.99
N PRO A 76 -0.26 -11.19 20.98
CA PRO A 76 0.72 -11.86 21.84
C PRO A 76 1.61 -12.75 20.98
N LYS A 77 2.91 -12.42 20.91
CA LYS A 77 3.91 -13.18 20.15
C LYS A 77 3.88 -14.64 20.60
N LYS A 78 3.64 -15.56 19.67
CA LYS A 78 3.95 -16.98 19.91
C LYS A 78 5.47 -17.06 20.08
N PRO A 79 6.00 -17.65 21.16
CA PRO A 79 7.43 -17.60 21.45
C PRO A 79 8.20 -18.16 20.26
N SER A 80 9.01 -17.29 19.64
CA SER A 80 9.88 -17.63 18.53
C SER A 80 10.85 -18.71 19.03
N GLY A 81 10.71 -19.93 18.50
CA GLY A 81 11.55 -21.06 18.81
C GLY A 81 12.93 -20.93 18.16
N LYS A 82 13.68 -19.85 18.42
CA LYS A 82 15.13 -19.97 18.40
C LYS A 82 15.49 -20.67 19.71
N LYS A 83 15.66 -21.99 19.63
CA LYS A 83 16.29 -22.74 20.72
C LYS A 83 17.73 -22.24 20.83
N GLU A 84 17.96 -21.29 21.72
CA GLU A 84 19.31 -20.87 22.06
C GLU A 84 20.00 -22.03 22.79
N ALA A 85 21.30 -22.19 22.54
CA ALA A 85 22.15 -23.15 23.22
C ALA A 85 22.20 -22.79 24.72
N GLY A 86 21.28 -23.37 25.49
CA GLY A 86 21.02 -23.02 26.89
C GLY A 86 19.59 -23.35 27.34
N ASP A 87 18.63 -23.52 26.42
CA ASP A 87 17.24 -23.87 26.76
C ASP A 87 17.10 -25.22 27.46
N MET A 88 17.98 -26.18 27.17
CA MET A 88 18.03 -27.46 27.88
C MET A 88 18.53 -27.30 29.32
N MET A 89 19.47 -26.37 29.55
CA MET A 89 20.00 -26.05 30.87
C MET A 89 18.96 -25.26 31.69
N ARG A 90 18.19 -24.38 31.05
CA ARG A 90 17.00 -23.72 31.63
C ARG A 90 15.91 -24.73 31.97
N GLY A 91 15.63 -25.71 31.11
CA GLY A 91 14.70 -26.80 31.37
C GLY A 91 15.12 -27.64 32.58
N LEU A 92 16.40 -28.01 32.69
CA LEU A 92 16.94 -28.71 33.85
C LEU A 92 16.91 -27.85 35.14
N ALA A 93 17.26 -26.57 35.04
CA ALA A 93 17.20 -25.64 36.17
C ALA A 93 15.76 -25.41 36.66
N THR A 94 14.77 -25.43 35.76
CA THR A 94 13.35 -25.31 36.10
C THR A 94 12.82 -26.58 36.77
N ILE A 95 13.30 -27.76 36.33
CA ILE A 95 12.98 -29.05 36.98
C ILE A 95 13.63 -29.12 38.38
N GLY A 96 14.89 -28.71 38.51
CA GLY A 96 15.60 -28.65 39.81
C GLY A 96 15.04 -27.60 40.76
N ALA A 97 14.60 -26.45 40.23
CA ALA A 97 13.89 -25.43 40.99
C ALA A 97 12.47 -25.90 41.37
N GLY A 98 11.81 -26.73 40.57
CA GLY A 98 10.52 -27.33 40.91
C GLY A 98 10.59 -28.27 42.12
N THR A 99 11.71 -28.96 42.31
CA THR A 99 11.93 -29.83 43.47
C THR A 99 12.45 -29.07 44.69
N GLY A 100 13.18 -27.97 44.51
CA GLY A 100 13.72 -27.15 45.61
C GLY A 100 12.81 -26.03 46.10
N ALA A 101 12.11 -25.34 45.20
CA ALA A 101 11.27 -24.17 45.53
C ALA A 101 9.90 -24.57 46.11
N ALA A 102 9.40 -25.76 45.81
CA ALA A 102 8.19 -26.30 46.44
C ALA A 102 8.36 -26.51 47.96
N ALA A 103 9.59 -26.74 48.43
CA ALA A 103 9.90 -26.85 49.86
C ALA A 103 10.11 -25.48 50.55
N ALA A 104 10.32 -24.40 49.81
CA ALA A 104 10.71 -23.09 50.34
C ALA A 104 9.65 -21.99 50.19
N GLY A 105 8.42 -22.31 49.75
CA GLY A 105 7.32 -21.35 49.66
C GLY A 105 7.55 -20.19 48.68
N GLY A 106 8.49 -20.32 47.73
CA GLY A 106 8.83 -19.26 46.79
C GLY A 106 7.79 -19.13 45.68
N GLN A 107 7.08 -18.00 45.65
CA GLN A 107 6.26 -17.61 44.50
C GLN A 107 7.18 -17.40 43.28
N ILE A 108 7.03 -18.24 42.25
CA ILE A 108 7.73 -18.04 40.99
C ILE A 108 7.10 -16.82 40.32
N ASN A 109 7.82 -15.70 40.34
CA ASN A 109 7.37 -14.43 39.81
C ASN A 109 7.33 -14.51 38.27
N ARG A 110 6.16 -14.87 37.72
CA ARG A 110 5.93 -15.17 36.30
C ARG A 110 5.90 -13.92 35.42
N GLU A 111 5.88 -12.73 36.03
CA GLU A 111 5.82 -11.43 35.35
C GLU A 111 7.13 -11.06 34.63
N ASN A 112 8.28 -11.63 35.03
CA ASN A 112 9.58 -11.31 34.42
C ASN A 112 9.93 -12.08 33.13
N LEU A 113 9.02 -12.93 32.61
CA LEU A 113 9.28 -13.75 31.41
C LEU A 113 8.81 -13.11 30.10
N ILE A 114 8.04 -12.02 30.15
CA ILE A 114 7.70 -11.20 28.97
C ILE A 114 8.63 -10.01 28.99
N ARG A 115 9.88 -10.22 28.58
CA ARG A 115 10.75 -9.10 28.24
C ARG A 115 10.22 -8.55 26.92
N GLU A 116 9.35 -7.55 26.98
CA GLU A 116 9.14 -6.68 25.82
C GLU A 116 10.52 -6.12 25.47
N GLU A 117 11.05 -6.49 24.29
CA GLU A 117 12.22 -5.80 23.76
C GLU A 117 11.84 -4.32 23.73
N PRO A 118 12.62 -3.43 24.39
CA PRO A 118 12.34 -2.01 24.36
C PRO A 118 12.26 -1.60 22.89
N GLU A 119 11.15 -0.99 22.49
CA GLU A 119 11.06 -0.37 21.18
C GLU A 119 12.20 0.64 21.10
N GLU A 120 13.13 0.45 20.15
CA GLU A 120 14.19 1.40 19.90
C GLU A 120 13.53 2.77 19.68
N GLU A 121 13.77 3.72 20.59
CA GLU A 121 13.32 5.10 20.41
C GLU A 121 13.90 5.62 19.09
N GLU A 122 13.01 5.95 18.15
CA GLU A 122 13.38 6.50 16.84
C GLU A 122 13.93 7.92 17.05
N THR A 123 15.23 8.00 17.34
CA THR A 123 15.94 9.27 17.43
C THR A 123 16.12 9.86 16.03
N PRO A 124 15.97 11.19 15.86
CA PRO A 124 16.14 11.83 14.56
C PRO A 124 17.59 11.64 14.08
N GLN A 125 17.77 10.84 13.02
CA GLN A 125 19.08 10.48 12.50
C GLN A 125 19.74 11.60 11.68
N LEU A 126 18.96 12.55 11.15
CA LEU A 126 19.44 13.67 10.36
C LEU A 126 19.00 15.02 10.92
N SER A 127 19.88 16.02 10.76
CA SER A 127 19.51 17.43 10.94
C SER A 127 18.54 17.88 9.83
N ILE A 128 17.72 18.89 10.10
CA ILE A 128 16.73 19.42 9.14
C ILE A 128 17.39 19.81 7.81
N ILE A 129 18.55 20.50 7.88
CA ILE A 129 19.30 20.91 6.68
C ILE A 129 19.82 19.67 5.94
N GLY A 130 20.35 18.68 6.66
CA GLY A 130 20.79 17.42 6.05
C GLY A 130 19.65 16.71 5.34
N ALA A 131 18.46 16.66 5.95
CA ALA A 131 17.27 16.05 5.37
C ALA A 131 16.82 16.76 4.09
N VAL A 132 16.77 18.10 4.08
CA VAL A 132 16.40 18.89 2.88
C VAL A 132 17.40 18.69 1.75
N ILE A 133 18.71 18.71 2.04
CA ILE A 133 19.75 18.48 1.03
C ILE A 133 19.63 17.05 0.46
N THR A 134 19.46 16.06 1.33
CA THR A 134 19.35 14.66 0.92
C THR A 134 18.12 14.44 0.06
N LEU A 135 16.98 15.04 0.43
CA LEU A 135 15.74 15.01 -0.35
C LEU A 135 15.93 15.65 -1.72
N ALA A 136 16.54 16.84 -1.80
CA ALA A 136 16.76 17.52 -3.07
C ALA A 136 17.65 16.69 -4.02
N ILE A 137 18.75 16.12 -3.49
CA ILE A 137 19.66 15.28 -4.27
C ILE A 137 18.97 14.00 -4.73
N SER A 138 18.22 13.32 -3.86
CA SER A 138 17.51 12.09 -4.23
C SER A 138 16.42 12.36 -5.26
N THR A 139 15.69 13.47 -5.16
CA THR A 139 14.69 13.88 -6.16
C THR A 139 15.33 14.08 -7.53
N VAL A 140 16.49 14.73 -7.63
CA VAL A 140 17.20 14.90 -8.91
C VAL A 140 17.62 13.56 -9.50
N PHE A 141 18.19 12.65 -8.69
CA PHE A 141 18.58 11.33 -9.19
C PHE A 141 17.38 10.50 -9.64
N ILE A 142 16.28 10.51 -8.88
CA ILE A 142 15.05 9.82 -9.27
C ILE A 142 14.50 10.39 -10.58
N ALA A 143 14.50 11.71 -10.76
CA ALA A 143 14.06 12.35 -12.00
C ALA A 143 14.91 11.93 -13.20
N LEU A 144 16.24 11.89 -13.06
CA LEU A 144 17.14 11.43 -14.12
C LEU A 144 16.91 9.94 -14.46
N CYS A 145 16.78 9.09 -13.46
CA CYS A 145 16.48 7.66 -13.67
C CYS A 145 15.10 7.47 -14.32
N ALA A 146 14.10 8.27 -13.95
CA ALA A 146 12.77 8.22 -14.53
C ALA A 146 12.78 8.63 -16.01
N GLU A 147 13.55 9.65 -16.39
CA GLU A 147 13.71 10.07 -17.80
C GLU A 147 14.29 8.94 -18.67
N TYR A 148 15.35 8.28 -18.18
CA TYR A 148 15.93 7.14 -18.89
C TYR A 148 15.00 5.93 -18.93
N MET A 149 14.26 5.68 -17.85
CA MET A 149 13.26 4.61 -17.79
C MET A 149 12.15 4.83 -18.82
N VAL A 150 11.57 6.03 -18.89
CA VAL A 150 10.50 6.37 -19.85
C VAL A 150 11.01 6.28 -21.29
N SER A 151 12.24 6.74 -21.55
CA SER A 151 12.87 6.63 -22.88
C SER A 151 13.02 5.16 -23.32
N ALA A 152 13.36 4.26 -22.40
CA ALA A 152 13.52 2.84 -22.68
C ALA A 152 12.19 2.09 -22.92
N ILE A 153 11.04 2.66 -22.54
CA ILE A 153 9.73 2.02 -22.77
C ILE A 153 9.48 1.85 -24.26
N GLY A 154 9.80 2.85 -25.09
CA GLY A 154 9.62 2.78 -26.53
C GLY A 154 10.39 1.63 -27.17
N ASP A 155 11.62 1.38 -26.71
CA ASP A 155 12.48 0.30 -27.23
C ASP A 155 12.00 -1.10 -26.81
N VAL A 156 11.25 -1.21 -25.71
CA VAL A 156 10.77 -2.49 -25.15
C VAL A 156 9.32 -2.79 -25.54
N ALA A 157 8.54 -1.76 -25.90
CA ALA A 157 7.13 -1.85 -26.24
C ALA A 157 6.84 -2.75 -27.46
N ASP A 158 7.83 -3.01 -28.32
CA ASP A 158 7.70 -3.95 -29.44
C ASP A 158 7.62 -5.42 -28.98
N SER A 159 8.09 -5.72 -27.77
CA SER A 159 8.22 -7.09 -27.24
C SER A 159 7.33 -7.39 -26.03
N VAL A 160 6.80 -6.36 -25.38
CA VAL A 160 6.01 -6.44 -24.15
C VAL A 160 4.83 -5.49 -24.24
N SER A 161 3.63 -5.94 -23.81
CA SER A 161 2.43 -5.10 -23.85
C SER A 161 2.62 -3.81 -23.05
N PRO A 162 2.23 -2.64 -23.61
CA PRO A 162 2.25 -1.37 -22.89
C PRO A 162 1.47 -1.43 -21.57
N GLU A 163 0.40 -2.22 -21.54
CA GLU A 163 -0.41 -2.46 -20.35
C GLU A 163 0.37 -3.21 -19.28
N PHE A 164 1.18 -4.21 -19.61
CA PHE A 164 2.02 -4.89 -18.63
C PHE A 164 3.10 -3.94 -18.08
N ILE A 165 3.72 -3.14 -18.94
CA ILE A 165 4.72 -2.15 -18.52
C ILE A 165 4.07 -1.14 -17.55
N GLY A 166 2.95 -0.54 -17.93
CA GLY A 166 2.26 0.49 -17.17
C GLY A 166 1.57 0.00 -15.90
N LEU A 167 0.89 -1.15 -15.94
CA LEU A 167 0.09 -1.67 -14.84
C LEU A 167 0.90 -2.49 -13.83
N ILE A 168 1.94 -3.20 -14.28
CA ILE A 168 2.70 -4.14 -13.45
C ILE A 168 4.12 -3.64 -13.19
N LEU A 169 4.90 -3.37 -14.24
CA LEU A 169 6.34 -3.15 -14.10
C LEU A 169 6.67 -1.80 -13.44
N LEU A 170 6.08 -0.70 -13.92
CA LEU A 170 6.35 0.63 -13.38
C LEU A 170 5.93 0.80 -11.91
N PRO A 171 4.73 0.35 -11.47
CA PRO A 171 4.32 0.50 -10.08
C PRO A 171 5.18 -0.31 -9.10
N ILE A 172 5.71 -1.47 -9.52
CA ILE A 172 6.61 -2.26 -8.68
C ILE A 172 7.87 -1.46 -8.35
N VAL A 173 8.49 -0.82 -9.35
CA VAL A 173 9.71 -0.03 -9.14
C VAL A 173 9.43 1.23 -8.34
N GLY A 174 8.34 1.95 -8.67
CA GLY A 174 7.95 3.19 -8.00
C GLY A 174 7.60 2.99 -6.52
N ASN A 175 6.97 1.86 -6.18
CA ASN A 175 6.44 1.62 -4.84
C ASN A 175 7.27 0.59 -4.04
N ALA A 176 8.42 0.14 -4.55
CA ALA A 176 9.24 -0.90 -3.92
C ALA A 176 9.65 -0.54 -2.48
N ALA A 177 10.04 0.72 -2.24
CA ALA A 177 10.45 1.19 -0.92
C ALA A 177 9.29 1.16 0.09
N GLU A 178 8.10 1.56 -0.34
CA GLU A 178 6.89 1.54 0.49
C GLU A 178 6.47 0.10 0.81
N HIS A 179 6.52 -0.80 -0.18
CA HIS A 179 6.28 -2.22 0.04
C HIS A 179 7.28 -2.84 1.02
N ALA A 180 8.57 -2.49 0.91
CA ALA A 180 9.59 -2.97 1.83
C ALA A 180 9.30 -2.51 3.27
N THR A 181 8.88 -1.24 3.47
CA THR A 181 8.46 -0.73 4.77
C THR A 181 7.22 -1.48 5.27
N ALA A 182 6.17 -1.63 4.45
CA ALA A 182 4.93 -2.31 4.81
C ALA A 182 5.17 -3.76 5.25
N VAL A 183 6.00 -4.50 4.51
CA VAL A 183 6.38 -5.89 4.87
C VAL A 183 7.21 -5.91 6.16
N THR A 184 8.15 -4.98 6.33
CA THR A 184 8.99 -4.91 7.54
C THR A 184 8.15 -4.64 8.80
N VAL A 185 7.18 -3.73 8.72
CA VAL A 185 6.29 -3.44 9.86
C VAL A 185 5.28 -4.57 10.10
N ALA A 186 4.83 -5.26 9.04
CA ALA A 186 3.98 -6.45 9.16
C ALA A 186 4.69 -7.62 9.87
N ILE A 187 5.98 -7.85 9.57
CA ILE A 187 6.80 -8.87 10.24
C ILE A 187 6.98 -8.54 11.74
N LYS A 188 7.00 -7.25 12.10
CA LYS A 188 7.03 -6.77 13.49
C LYS A 188 5.68 -6.85 14.21
N ASP A 189 4.69 -7.52 13.61
CA ASP A 189 3.34 -7.68 14.14
C ASP A 189 2.54 -6.37 14.28
N LYS A 190 2.89 -5.37 13.47
CA LYS A 190 2.18 -4.08 13.37
C LYS A 190 1.37 -4.03 12.08
N MET A 191 0.38 -4.92 11.96
CA MET A 191 -0.43 -5.05 10.74
C MET A 191 -1.27 -3.80 10.45
N ASP A 192 -1.71 -3.08 11.49
CA ASP A 192 -2.36 -1.76 11.36
C ASP A 192 -1.54 -0.78 10.54
N LEU A 193 -0.24 -0.68 10.89
CA LEU A 193 0.68 0.22 10.24
C LEU A 193 0.97 -0.24 8.80
N ALA A 194 1.08 -1.55 8.57
CA ALA A 194 1.26 -2.10 7.23
C ALA A 194 0.08 -1.76 6.30
N ILE A 195 -1.15 -1.96 6.78
CA ILE A 195 -2.37 -1.62 6.05
C ILE A 195 -2.45 -0.11 5.86
N GLY A 196 -2.13 0.69 6.88
CA GLY A 196 -2.11 2.15 6.80
C GLY A 196 -1.14 2.67 5.72
N VAL A 197 0.06 2.09 5.62
CA VAL A 197 1.03 2.42 4.56
C VAL A 197 0.46 2.08 3.18
N ALA A 198 -0.06 0.86 2.99
CA ALA A 198 -0.56 0.42 1.68
C ALA A 198 -1.85 1.15 1.23
N VAL A 199 -2.86 1.24 2.09
CA VAL A 199 -4.15 1.89 1.78
C VAL A 199 -3.98 3.40 1.70
N GLY A 200 -3.12 3.99 2.54
CA GLY A 200 -2.80 5.42 2.51
C GLY A 200 -2.13 5.83 1.20
N SER A 201 -1.12 5.08 0.74
CA SER A 201 -0.48 5.31 -0.56
C SER A 201 -1.48 5.20 -1.73
N SER A 202 -2.34 4.19 -1.70
CA SER A 202 -3.42 4.01 -2.70
C SER A 202 -4.43 5.18 -2.71
N LEU A 203 -4.78 5.71 -1.54
CA LEU A 203 -5.62 6.91 -1.41
C LEU A 203 -4.94 8.15 -1.99
N GLN A 204 -3.63 8.32 -1.76
CA GLN A 204 -2.87 9.45 -2.34
C GLN A 204 -2.81 9.35 -3.87
N ILE A 205 -2.55 8.17 -4.42
CA ILE A 205 -2.51 7.98 -5.87
C ILE A 205 -3.86 8.33 -6.51
N SER A 206 -4.97 7.85 -5.92
CA SER A 206 -6.32 8.02 -6.47
C SER A 206 -6.90 9.42 -6.30
N LEU A 207 -6.71 10.04 -5.13
CA LEU A 207 -7.32 11.34 -4.79
C LEU A 207 -6.43 12.54 -5.09
N LEU A 208 -5.11 12.37 -5.14
CA LEU A 208 -4.15 13.45 -5.39
C LEU A 208 -3.42 13.26 -6.72
N VAL A 209 -2.67 12.16 -6.89
CA VAL A 209 -1.73 12.03 -8.01
C VAL A 209 -2.47 12.02 -9.35
N LEU A 210 -3.43 11.11 -9.56
CA LEU A 210 -4.17 11.01 -10.82
C LEU A 210 -4.92 12.31 -11.16
N PRO A 211 -5.68 12.93 -10.23
CA PRO A 211 -6.33 14.21 -10.50
C PRO A 211 -5.35 15.36 -10.81
N VAL A 212 -4.22 15.46 -10.10
CA VAL A 212 -3.20 16.47 -10.40
C VAL A 212 -2.65 16.27 -11.80
N MET A 213 -2.37 15.03 -12.22
CA MET A 213 -1.87 14.75 -13.58
C MET A 213 -2.85 15.20 -14.66
N VAL A 214 -4.16 14.99 -14.47
CA VAL A 214 -5.20 15.48 -15.39
C VAL A 214 -5.25 17.02 -15.43
N LEU A 215 -5.12 17.69 -14.28
CA LEU A 215 -5.06 19.15 -14.26
C LEU A 215 -3.80 19.70 -14.92
N LEU A 216 -2.63 19.09 -14.72
CA LEU A 216 -1.38 19.48 -15.38
C LEU A 216 -1.51 19.36 -16.91
N SER A 217 -2.12 18.27 -17.39
CA SER A 217 -2.44 18.10 -18.81
C SER A 217 -3.38 19.20 -19.30
N TRP A 218 -4.41 19.56 -18.52
CA TRP A 218 -5.32 20.66 -18.86
C TRP A 218 -4.61 22.03 -18.93
N PHE A 219 -3.59 22.26 -18.09
CA PHE A 219 -2.75 23.47 -18.15
C PHE A 219 -1.74 23.47 -19.30
N GLY A 220 -1.73 22.44 -20.15
CA GLY A 220 -0.90 22.36 -21.35
C GLY A 220 0.46 21.67 -21.15
N VAL A 221 0.68 21.01 -20.01
CA VAL A 221 1.86 20.15 -19.81
C VAL A 221 1.64 18.84 -20.56
N GLY A 222 2.50 18.51 -21.53
CA GLY A 222 2.43 17.23 -22.27
C GLY A 222 1.62 17.25 -23.57
N GLN A 223 1.35 18.42 -24.16
CA GLN A 223 0.71 18.50 -25.48
C GLN A 223 1.50 17.74 -26.57
N PRO A 224 0.81 17.07 -27.52
CA PRO A 224 -0.61 17.20 -27.88
C PRO A 224 -1.58 16.20 -27.22
N ALA A 225 -1.13 15.29 -26.35
CA ALA A 225 -2.00 14.28 -25.76
C ALA A 225 -2.71 14.81 -24.49
N ASP A 226 -4.05 14.73 -24.46
CA ASP A 226 -4.84 14.99 -23.27
C ASP A 226 -4.83 13.75 -22.36
N LEU A 227 -4.38 13.89 -21.11
CA LEU A 227 -4.53 12.84 -20.10
C LEU A 227 -5.94 12.88 -19.52
N THR A 228 -6.64 11.75 -19.57
CA THR A 228 -8.03 11.63 -19.09
C THR A 228 -8.15 10.56 -18.00
N LEU A 229 -9.28 10.53 -17.28
CA LEU A 229 -9.64 9.45 -16.35
C LEU A 229 -10.46 8.37 -17.06
N SER A 230 -10.20 8.18 -18.36
CA SER A 230 -10.78 7.11 -19.14
C SER A 230 -9.78 5.97 -19.21
N PHE A 231 -10.07 4.92 -18.46
CA PHE A 231 -9.26 3.71 -18.43
C PHE A 231 -9.80 2.70 -19.42
N ASP A 232 -8.98 1.71 -19.76
CA ASP A 232 -9.45 0.58 -20.54
C ASP A 232 -10.40 -0.31 -19.70
N GLY A 233 -11.33 -1.02 -20.35
CA GLY A 233 -12.32 -1.85 -19.68
C GLY A 233 -11.70 -2.97 -18.82
N PHE A 234 -10.58 -3.55 -19.24
CA PHE A 234 -9.84 -4.52 -18.43
C PHE A 234 -9.27 -3.87 -17.17
N GLN A 235 -8.69 -2.67 -17.29
CA GLN A 235 -8.14 -1.93 -16.14
C GLN A 235 -9.24 -1.59 -15.12
N VAL A 236 -10.42 -1.17 -15.58
CA VAL A 236 -11.58 -0.90 -14.71
C VAL A 236 -12.03 -2.16 -13.98
N ALA A 237 -12.15 -3.29 -14.71
CA ALA A 237 -12.59 -4.55 -14.12
C ALA A 237 -11.61 -5.04 -13.04
N VAL A 238 -10.30 -4.98 -13.33
CA VAL A 238 -9.23 -5.33 -12.38
C VAL A 238 -9.32 -4.43 -11.14
N LEU A 239 -9.39 -3.12 -11.33
CA LEU A 239 -9.45 -2.14 -10.24
C LEU A 239 -10.68 -2.35 -9.35
N PHE A 240 -11.85 -2.63 -9.96
CA PHE A 240 -13.09 -2.93 -9.26
C PHE A 240 -12.99 -4.22 -8.44
N ILE A 241 -12.44 -5.30 -9.00
CA ILE A 241 -12.26 -6.57 -8.28
C ILE A 241 -11.26 -6.38 -7.13
N SER A 242 -10.14 -5.68 -7.37
CA SER A 242 -9.12 -5.42 -6.35
C SER A 242 -9.69 -4.69 -5.14
N ILE A 243 -10.53 -3.66 -5.34
CA ILE A 243 -11.10 -2.91 -4.21
C ILE A 243 -12.11 -3.71 -3.41
N VAL A 244 -12.91 -4.56 -4.06
CA VAL A 244 -13.85 -5.47 -3.40
C VAL A 244 -13.09 -6.48 -2.55
N VAL A 245 -12.06 -7.12 -3.12
CA VAL A 245 -11.24 -8.11 -2.40
C VAL A 245 -10.53 -7.48 -1.22
N VAL A 246 -9.90 -6.31 -1.39
CA VAL A 246 -9.21 -5.60 -0.30
C VAL A 246 -10.19 -5.21 0.81
N ASN A 247 -11.37 -4.68 0.48
CA ASN A 247 -12.37 -4.36 1.50
C ASN A 247 -12.83 -5.60 2.26
N TYR A 248 -13.06 -6.70 1.56
CA TYR A 248 -13.51 -7.93 2.19
C TYR A 248 -12.46 -8.49 3.16
N VAL A 249 -11.19 -8.57 2.73
CA VAL A 249 -10.10 -9.09 3.57
C VAL A 249 -9.82 -8.18 4.78
N ILE A 250 -9.99 -6.86 4.65
CA ILE A 250 -9.81 -5.94 5.77
C ILE A 250 -10.99 -6.01 6.76
N MET A 251 -12.20 -6.33 6.29
CA MET A 251 -13.42 -6.31 7.10
C MET A 251 -13.38 -7.29 8.27
N ASP A 252 -12.69 -8.42 8.11
CA ASP A 252 -12.61 -9.50 9.10
C ASP A 252 -11.72 -9.18 10.31
N GLY A 253 -10.91 -8.11 10.26
CA GLY A 253 -10.09 -7.63 11.40
C GLY A 253 -8.94 -8.53 11.81
N LYS A 254 -8.74 -9.61 11.06
CA LYS A 254 -7.70 -10.60 11.27
C LYS A 254 -7.13 -10.97 9.91
N SER A 255 -5.81 -11.11 9.85
CA SER A 255 -5.12 -11.60 8.67
C SER A 255 -4.58 -13.02 8.88
N HIS A 256 -4.59 -13.85 7.84
CA HIS A 256 -3.87 -15.12 7.81
C HIS A 256 -2.87 -15.24 6.67
N TRP A 257 -1.88 -16.12 6.84
CA TRP A 257 -0.88 -16.39 5.80
C TRP A 257 -1.52 -16.90 4.49
N LEU A 258 -2.63 -17.65 4.59
CA LEU A 258 -3.36 -18.15 3.42
C LEU A 258 -4.05 -17.00 2.65
N GLU A 259 -4.62 -16.01 3.35
CA GLU A 259 -5.13 -14.79 2.69
C GLU A 259 -4.02 -14.07 1.94
N GLY A 260 -2.85 -13.92 2.57
CA GLY A 260 -1.68 -13.32 1.93
C GLY A 260 -1.30 -14.04 0.63
N ILE A 261 -1.26 -15.37 0.64
CA ILE A 261 -0.98 -16.16 -0.58
C ILE A 261 -2.07 -15.98 -1.62
N MET A 262 -3.36 -15.99 -1.24
CA MET A 262 -4.46 -15.78 -2.18
C MET A 262 -4.38 -14.40 -2.84
N LEU A 263 -4.05 -13.35 -2.09
CA LEU A 263 -3.84 -11.99 -2.62
C LEU A 263 -2.65 -11.94 -3.59
N MET A 264 -1.52 -12.58 -3.24
CA MET A 264 -0.36 -12.66 -4.13
C MET A 264 -0.69 -13.42 -5.43
N VAL A 265 -1.39 -14.55 -5.33
CA VAL A 265 -1.81 -15.33 -6.51
C VAL A 265 -2.79 -14.54 -7.36
N ALA A 266 -3.74 -13.83 -6.78
CA ALA A 266 -4.66 -12.96 -7.51
C ALA A 266 -3.90 -11.87 -8.29
N TYR A 267 -2.91 -11.22 -7.65
CA TYR A 267 -2.05 -10.24 -8.31
C TYR A 267 -1.24 -10.87 -9.47
N LEU A 268 -0.67 -12.06 -9.27
CA LEU A 268 0.06 -12.78 -10.34
C LEU A 268 -0.84 -13.16 -11.51
N ILE A 269 -2.09 -13.57 -11.26
CA ILE A 269 -3.07 -13.85 -12.31
C ILE A 269 -3.32 -12.57 -13.13
N ILE A 270 -3.54 -11.43 -12.45
CA ILE A 270 -3.70 -10.13 -13.13
C ILE A 270 -2.47 -9.80 -13.97
N ALA A 271 -1.26 -10.00 -13.44
CA ALA A 271 -0.01 -9.74 -14.16
C ALA A 271 0.14 -10.61 -15.42
N VAL A 272 -0.22 -11.90 -15.34
CA VAL A 272 -0.23 -12.79 -16.51
C VAL A 272 -1.28 -12.34 -17.52
N MET A 273 -2.48 -11.94 -17.09
CA MET A 273 -3.50 -11.43 -18.01
C MET A 273 -3.06 -10.14 -18.70
N ALA A 274 -2.42 -9.23 -17.97
CA ALA A 274 -1.88 -7.98 -18.53
C ALA A 274 -0.76 -8.25 -19.56
N TRP A 275 0.05 -9.29 -19.36
CA TRP A 275 1.07 -9.71 -20.33
C TRP A 275 0.47 -10.13 -21.68
N PHE A 276 -0.67 -10.82 -21.65
CA PHE A 276 -1.37 -11.29 -22.86
C PHE A 276 -2.47 -10.32 -23.34
N TYR A 277 -2.64 -9.17 -22.69
CA TYR A 277 -3.65 -8.20 -23.09
C TYR A 277 -3.21 -7.52 -24.40
N PRO A 278 -4.00 -7.61 -25.49
CA PRO A 278 -3.61 -7.06 -26.77
C PRO A 278 -3.67 -5.53 -26.71
N ALA A 279 -2.58 -4.87 -27.12
CA ALA A 279 -2.64 -3.46 -27.46
C ALA A 279 -3.57 -3.29 -28.68
N GLU A 280 -4.39 -2.22 -28.70
CA GLU A 280 -5.33 -1.93 -29.80
C GLU A 280 -4.65 -1.87 -31.19
N ASP A 281 -3.32 -1.77 -31.25
CA ASP A 281 -2.50 -1.81 -32.48
C ASP A 281 -1.79 -3.15 -32.75
N GLY A 282 -2.37 -4.27 -32.32
CA GLY A 282 -2.04 -5.58 -32.86
C GLY A 282 -0.57 -6.00 -32.63
N VAL A 283 -0.21 -6.25 -31.39
CA VAL A 283 0.88 -7.18 -31.09
C VAL A 283 0.35 -8.21 -30.10
N ALA A 284 0.10 -9.41 -30.62
CA ALA A 284 -0.16 -10.60 -29.83
C ALA A 284 0.71 -11.72 -30.38
N GLY A 285 1.65 -12.20 -29.57
CA GLY A 285 2.34 -13.49 -29.76
C GLY A 285 3.54 -13.48 -30.69
#